data_AF-A0A8S0H347-F1
#
_entry.id   AF-A0A8S0H347-F1
#
_cell.length_a   1.000
_cell.length_b   1.000
_cell.length_c   1.000
_cell.angle_alpha   90.00
_cell.angle_beta   90.00
_cell.angle_gamma   90.00
#
_symmetry.space_group_name_H-M   'P 1'
#
loop_
_entity.id
_entity.type
_entity.pdbx_description
1 polymer ?
#
loop_
_entity_poly.entity_id
_entity_poly.type
_entity_poly.pdbx_seq_one_letter_code
_entity_poly.pdbx_strand_id
1 'polypeptide(L)'
;MQLLVRSTLSGLFTMSLVAVSIQVRAAEYGQIDLSNPAGGDSMSLHPGDSVIYDGPGAAINISAKGNDLNAEGVDIQAGSPVGNFTVGVSASDGGHVTLVDSQVLSHRTYALEARGSGSEIVASGTSLTSRQSFGAYAHGGGRITLDGGSITTLGTYGHGVVASDAGTALDARNLSISTSNANGYGAEVSQRASMTLEAVTINTAGEDASVLYVRGPDQAWPSSTAMALLQATPAPDFMVASSRCLAAASPPTRTQYFWGTTSTALARQPIFAMQR
;
A
#
# COMPACT_ATOMS: atom_id res chain seq x y z
N MET A 1 -78.39 10.20 -38.62
CA MET A 1 -78.60 10.78 -37.29
C MET A 1 -78.19 9.72 -36.27
N GLN A 2 -77.29 10.09 -35.36
CA GLN A 2 -76.54 9.22 -34.43
C GLN A 2 -77.42 8.41 -33.47
N LEU A 3 -76.97 7.22 -33.03
CA LEU A 3 -77.09 6.71 -31.64
C LEU A 3 -76.28 5.40 -31.49
N LEU A 4 -75.01 5.47 -31.05
CA LEU A 4 -74.52 5.33 -29.67
C LEU A 4 -74.60 3.89 -29.10
N VAL A 5 -73.52 3.11 -29.29
CA VAL A 5 -73.24 1.86 -28.56
C VAL A 5 -72.65 2.23 -27.20
N ARG A 6 -73.31 1.87 -26.09
CA ARG A 6 -72.74 1.98 -24.74
C ARG A 6 -72.10 0.66 -24.35
N SER A 7 -70.77 0.62 -24.39
CA SER A 7 -69.95 -0.43 -23.78
C SER A 7 -69.69 -0.10 -22.32
N THR A 8 -70.20 -0.91 -21.40
CA THR A 8 -69.83 -0.86 -19.98
C THR A 8 -68.83 -1.97 -19.68
N LEU A 9 -67.54 -1.63 -19.63
CA LEU A 9 -66.52 -2.48 -19.00
C LEU A 9 -65.38 -1.58 -18.49
N SER A 10 -65.28 -1.41 -17.17
CA SER A 10 -64.07 -0.89 -16.53
C SER A 10 -64.07 -1.31 -15.07
N GLY A 11 -63.52 -2.51 -14.82
CA GLY A 11 -63.10 -2.92 -13.49
C GLY A 11 -61.66 -2.43 -13.29
N LEU A 12 -61.45 -1.48 -12.38
CA LEU A 12 -60.13 -1.10 -11.92
C LEU A 12 -59.57 -2.24 -11.05
N PHE A 13 -58.50 -2.90 -11.50
CA PHE A 13 -57.68 -3.78 -10.68
C PHE A 13 -56.41 -3.00 -10.30
N THR A 14 -56.38 -2.46 -9.08
CA THR A 14 -55.18 -1.81 -8.54
C THR A 14 -54.26 -2.89 -7.97
N MET A 15 -53.26 -3.34 -8.74
CA MET A 15 -52.16 -4.13 -8.17
C MET A 15 -51.25 -3.20 -7.37
N SER A 16 -51.29 -3.35 -6.05
CA SER A 16 -50.32 -2.74 -5.15
C SER A 16 -48.98 -3.46 -5.32
N LEU A 17 -48.02 -2.78 -5.95
CA LEU A 17 -46.66 -3.27 -6.11
C LEU A 17 -45.94 -3.11 -4.76
N VAL A 18 -45.81 -4.21 -4.01
CA VAL A 18 -44.98 -4.23 -2.80
C VAL A 18 -43.52 -4.24 -3.25
N ALA A 19 -42.85 -3.09 -3.14
CA ALA A 19 -41.41 -3.00 -3.32
C ALA A 19 -40.73 -3.72 -2.14
N VAL A 20 -40.22 -4.93 -2.38
CA VAL A 20 -39.33 -5.61 -1.46
C VAL A 20 -37.97 -4.95 -1.59
N SER A 21 -37.62 -4.09 -0.62
CA SER A 21 -36.27 -3.54 -0.50
C SER A 21 -35.31 -4.68 -0.13
N ILE A 22 -34.57 -5.21 -1.10
CA ILE A 22 -33.48 -6.16 -0.85
C ILE A 22 -32.35 -5.33 -0.21
N GLN A 23 -32.24 -5.39 1.12
CA GLN A 23 -31.06 -4.93 1.82
C GLN A 23 -29.93 -5.92 1.47
N VAL A 24 -29.02 -5.54 0.57
CA VAL A 24 -27.77 -6.28 0.38
C VAL A 24 -26.96 -6.07 1.65
N ARG A 25 -26.93 -7.08 2.53
CA ARG A 25 -26.05 -7.07 3.70
C ARG A 25 -24.63 -7.36 3.21
N ALA A 26 -23.67 -6.57 3.68
CA ALA A 26 -22.25 -6.88 3.53
C ALA A 26 -21.94 -8.29 4.04
N ALA A 27 -21.09 -9.01 3.32
CA ALA A 27 -20.64 -10.34 3.70
C ALA A 27 -19.46 -10.24 4.68
N GLU A 28 -19.42 -11.14 5.66
CA GLU A 28 -18.28 -11.32 6.56
C GLU A 28 -17.62 -12.65 6.24
N TYR A 29 -16.32 -12.59 5.94
CA TYR A 29 -15.48 -13.71 5.60
C TYR A 29 -14.47 -13.97 6.73
N GLY A 30 -14.13 -15.25 6.92
CA GLY A 30 -13.00 -15.65 7.76
C GLY A 30 -11.68 -15.47 7.00
N GLN A 31 -10.94 -16.56 6.83
CA GLN A 31 -9.80 -16.59 5.91
C GLN A 31 -10.29 -16.70 4.46
N ILE A 32 -9.66 -15.95 3.55
CA ILE A 32 -9.76 -16.16 2.11
C ILE A 32 -8.45 -16.79 1.63
N ASP A 33 -8.56 -17.95 1.00
CA ASP A 33 -7.41 -18.71 0.48
C ASP A 33 -7.68 -19.13 -0.96
N LEU A 34 -7.03 -18.45 -1.92
CA LEU A 34 -7.05 -18.79 -3.34
C LEU A 34 -5.67 -19.33 -3.72
N SER A 35 -5.48 -20.63 -3.48
CA SER A 35 -4.18 -21.29 -3.55
C SER A 35 -4.14 -22.47 -4.52
N ASN A 36 -5.07 -22.57 -5.46
CA ASN A 36 -5.05 -23.62 -6.45
C ASN A 36 -3.73 -23.58 -7.25
N PRO A 37 -2.88 -24.62 -7.17
CA PRO A 37 -1.56 -24.61 -7.79
C PRO A 37 -1.61 -24.61 -9.33
N ALA A 38 -2.75 -25.00 -9.92
CA ALA A 38 -2.96 -24.90 -11.36
C ALA A 38 -3.39 -23.49 -11.82
N GLY A 39 -3.67 -22.58 -10.89
CA GLY A 39 -4.28 -21.29 -11.17
C GLY A 39 -5.80 -21.39 -11.41
N GLY A 40 -6.43 -20.24 -11.65
CA GLY A 40 -7.83 -20.11 -12.06
C GLY A 40 -8.81 -19.82 -10.92
N ASP A 41 -8.36 -19.76 -9.67
CA ASP A 41 -9.19 -19.28 -8.57
C ASP A 41 -9.35 -17.78 -8.69
N SER A 42 -10.60 -17.30 -8.74
CA SER A 42 -10.87 -15.87 -8.73
C SER A 42 -12.01 -15.52 -7.81
N MET A 43 -11.86 -14.40 -7.10
CA MET A 43 -12.88 -13.88 -6.20
C MET A 43 -13.01 -12.37 -6.35
N SER A 44 -14.23 -11.87 -6.18
CA SER A 44 -14.51 -10.44 -6.06
C SER A 44 -15.23 -10.16 -4.75
N LEU A 45 -14.69 -9.23 -3.98
CA LEU A 45 -15.28 -8.69 -2.76
C LEU A 45 -15.84 -7.30 -3.06
N HIS A 46 -17.00 -7.01 -2.47
CA HIS A 46 -17.78 -5.83 -2.78
C HIS A 46 -17.74 -4.82 -1.64
N PRO A 47 -18.09 -3.55 -1.91
CA PRO A 47 -18.09 -2.52 -0.88
C PRO A 47 -18.90 -2.89 0.36
N GLY A 48 -18.24 -2.77 1.51
CA GLY A 48 -18.80 -3.09 2.82
C GLY A 48 -18.47 -4.50 3.32
N ASP A 49 -18.00 -5.40 2.46
CA ASP A 49 -17.56 -6.74 2.89
C ASP A 49 -16.42 -6.64 3.91
N SER A 50 -16.34 -7.62 4.81
CA SER A 50 -15.28 -7.70 5.81
C SER A 50 -14.58 -9.06 5.80
N VAL A 51 -13.29 -9.05 6.12
CA VAL A 51 -12.45 -10.24 6.27
C VAL A 51 -11.83 -10.19 7.65
N ILE A 52 -12.19 -11.11 8.53
CA ILE A 52 -11.70 -11.14 9.91
C ILE A 52 -11.04 -12.49 10.18
N TYR A 53 -9.73 -12.48 10.41
CA TYR A 53 -8.97 -13.71 10.61
C TYR A 53 -7.85 -13.53 11.63
N ASP A 54 -7.85 -14.34 12.68
CA ASP A 54 -6.79 -14.40 13.72
C ASP A 54 -6.10 -15.76 13.75
N GLY A 55 -6.04 -16.47 12.61
CA GLY A 55 -5.31 -17.73 12.48
C GLY A 55 -3.90 -17.55 11.93
N PRO A 56 -3.11 -18.64 11.82
CA PRO A 56 -1.77 -18.59 11.21
C PRO A 56 -1.84 -18.29 9.70
N GLY A 57 -0.82 -17.63 9.16
CA GLY A 57 -0.74 -17.32 7.73
C GLY A 57 -1.27 -15.92 7.42
N ALA A 58 -2.05 -15.77 6.35
CA ALA A 58 -2.64 -14.50 5.93
C ALA A 58 -4.17 -14.51 6.02
N ALA A 59 -4.78 -13.38 6.34
CA ALA A 59 -6.24 -13.23 6.28
C ALA A 59 -6.76 -13.39 4.84
N ILE A 60 -6.00 -12.85 3.89
CA ILE A 60 -6.16 -13.11 2.46
C ILE A 60 -4.85 -13.69 1.93
N ASN A 61 -4.89 -14.93 1.44
CA ASN A 61 -3.77 -15.60 0.80
C ASN A 61 -4.10 -15.90 -0.65
N ILE A 62 -3.38 -15.27 -1.58
CA ILE A 62 -3.47 -15.57 -3.01
C ILE A 62 -2.13 -16.12 -3.46
N SER A 63 -2.10 -17.38 -3.88
CA SER A 63 -0.86 -18.03 -4.31
C SER A 63 -1.02 -18.67 -5.69
N ALA A 64 0.09 -18.85 -6.39
CA ALA A 64 0.15 -19.39 -7.75
C ALA A 64 -0.37 -18.46 -8.87
N LYS A 65 0.24 -18.58 -10.03
CA LYS A 65 -0.09 -17.80 -11.22
C LYS A 65 -1.54 -18.03 -11.68
N GLY A 66 -2.25 -16.93 -11.92
CA GLY A 66 -3.62 -16.93 -12.42
C GLY A 66 -4.67 -17.15 -11.33
N ASN A 67 -4.26 -17.07 -10.06
CA ASN A 67 -5.19 -16.83 -8.97
C ASN A 67 -5.27 -15.33 -8.71
N ASP A 68 -6.50 -14.82 -8.62
CA ASP A 68 -6.79 -13.39 -8.72
C ASP A 68 -7.88 -12.96 -7.73
N LEU A 69 -7.59 -11.95 -6.90
CA LEU A 69 -8.58 -11.30 -6.05
C LEU A 69 -8.79 -9.84 -6.48
N ASN A 70 -10.05 -9.44 -6.61
CA ASN A 70 -10.44 -8.04 -6.69
C ASN A 70 -11.28 -7.65 -5.46
N ALA A 71 -10.83 -6.68 -4.67
CA ALA A 71 -11.55 -6.22 -3.49
C ALA A 71 -11.76 -4.71 -3.53
N GLU A 72 -13.00 -4.26 -3.42
CA GLU A 72 -13.37 -2.86 -3.43
C GLU A 72 -14.13 -2.50 -2.15
N GLY A 73 -13.68 -1.47 -1.42
CA GLY A 73 -14.37 -1.00 -0.22
C GLY A 73 -14.45 -2.01 0.94
N VAL A 74 -13.43 -2.86 1.10
CA VAL A 74 -13.42 -3.97 2.07
C VAL A 74 -12.67 -3.59 3.35
N ASP A 75 -13.16 -4.06 4.50
CA ASP A 75 -12.43 -3.98 5.79
C ASP A 75 -11.75 -5.33 6.12
N ILE A 76 -10.42 -5.34 6.19
CA ILE A 76 -9.62 -6.54 6.42
C ILE A 76 -8.92 -6.42 7.78
N GLN A 77 -9.27 -7.29 8.72
CA GLN A 77 -8.70 -7.36 10.05
C GLN A 77 -7.94 -8.67 10.24
N ALA A 78 -6.61 -8.56 10.26
CA ALA A 78 -5.69 -9.67 10.42
C ALA A 78 -5.05 -9.70 11.81
N GLY A 79 -5.17 -10.85 12.45
CA GLY A 79 -4.65 -11.12 13.76
C GLY A 79 -5.42 -10.40 14.87
N SER A 80 -4.92 -10.56 16.08
CA SER A 80 -5.34 -9.78 17.25
C SER A 80 -4.10 -9.34 18.07
N PRO A 81 -4.23 -8.43 19.05
CA PRO A 81 -3.09 -7.96 19.84
C PRO A 81 -2.31 -9.06 20.56
N VAL A 82 -2.97 -10.18 20.87
CA VAL A 82 -2.39 -11.33 21.58
C VAL A 82 -2.43 -12.62 20.75
N GLY A 83 -2.97 -12.55 19.53
CA GLY A 83 -3.26 -13.69 18.67
C GLY A 83 -2.11 -14.05 17.75
N ASN A 84 -2.42 -14.59 16.57
CA ASN A 84 -1.41 -15.12 15.66
C ASN A 84 -0.64 -14.02 14.91
N PHE A 85 0.49 -14.41 14.32
CA PHE A 85 1.27 -13.58 13.42
C PHE A 85 0.65 -13.56 12.02
N THR A 86 -0.55 -12.97 11.93
CA THR A 86 -1.37 -13.03 10.73
C THR A 86 -1.08 -11.86 9.79
N VAL A 87 -0.61 -12.17 8.58
CA VAL A 87 -0.44 -11.17 7.51
C VAL A 87 -1.82 -10.68 7.05
N GLY A 88 -1.95 -9.39 6.74
CA GLY A 88 -3.19 -8.84 6.19
C GLY A 88 -3.56 -9.49 4.86
N VAL A 89 -2.75 -9.20 3.85
CA VAL A 89 -2.92 -9.71 2.49
C VAL A 89 -1.57 -10.20 1.98
N SER A 90 -1.52 -11.44 1.50
CA SER A 90 -0.32 -12.05 0.91
C SER A 90 -0.59 -12.47 -0.53
N ALA A 91 0.30 -12.06 -1.44
CA ALA A 91 0.36 -12.52 -2.81
C ALA A 91 1.69 -13.27 -3.02
N SER A 92 1.62 -14.53 -3.46
CA SER A 92 2.80 -15.40 -3.58
C SER A 92 2.80 -16.25 -4.84
N ASP A 93 3.99 -16.68 -5.29
CA ASP A 93 4.17 -17.60 -6.42
C ASP A 93 3.40 -17.23 -7.71
N GLY A 94 3.18 -15.94 -7.98
CA GLY A 94 2.43 -15.44 -9.13
C GLY A 94 0.98 -15.05 -8.85
N GLY A 95 0.53 -15.06 -7.60
CA GLY A 95 -0.80 -14.58 -7.21
C GLY A 95 -0.96 -13.08 -7.42
N HIS A 96 -2.17 -12.64 -7.74
CA HIS A 96 -2.49 -11.24 -8.01
C HIS A 96 -3.62 -10.75 -7.10
N VAL A 97 -3.41 -9.58 -6.47
CA VAL A 97 -4.42 -8.92 -5.65
C VAL A 97 -4.61 -7.49 -6.10
N THR A 98 -5.87 -7.08 -6.27
CA THR A 98 -6.29 -5.69 -6.42
C THR A 98 -7.12 -5.27 -5.21
N LEU A 99 -6.71 -4.19 -4.54
CA LEU A 99 -7.44 -3.53 -3.47
C LEU A 99 -7.81 -2.11 -3.92
N VAL A 100 -9.07 -1.73 -3.81
CA VAL A 100 -9.56 -0.38 -4.10
C VAL A 100 -10.34 0.12 -2.89
N ASP A 101 -10.01 1.33 -2.43
CA ASP A 101 -10.72 2.03 -1.35
C ASP A 101 -10.96 1.17 -0.10
N SER A 102 -10.02 0.26 0.18
CA SER A 102 -10.13 -0.74 1.25
C SER A 102 -9.33 -0.34 2.48
N GLN A 103 -9.54 -1.06 3.59
CA GLN A 103 -8.78 -0.91 4.82
C GLN A 103 -8.15 -2.24 5.21
N VAL A 104 -6.88 -2.21 5.59
CA VAL A 104 -6.16 -3.39 6.08
C VAL A 104 -5.53 -3.06 7.43
N LEU A 105 -5.97 -3.75 8.47
CA LEU A 105 -5.39 -3.72 9.81
C LEU A 105 -4.66 -5.04 10.07
N SER A 106 -3.33 -4.99 10.23
CA SER A 106 -2.55 -6.10 10.79
C SER A 106 -2.08 -5.77 12.20
N HIS A 107 -2.33 -6.69 13.13
CA HIS A 107 -1.96 -6.51 14.53
C HIS A 107 -0.49 -6.77 14.81
N ARG A 108 0.13 -7.75 14.14
CA ARG A 108 1.44 -8.27 14.56
C ARG A 108 2.47 -8.37 13.45
N THR A 109 2.04 -8.35 12.19
CA THR A 109 2.89 -8.58 11.02
C THR A 109 2.58 -7.56 9.92
N TYR A 110 2.95 -7.90 8.69
CA TYR A 110 2.79 -7.05 7.52
C TYR A 110 1.31 -6.85 7.19
N ALA A 111 0.92 -5.62 6.83
CA ALA A 111 -0.42 -5.42 6.28
C ALA A 111 -0.50 -5.98 4.86
N LEU A 112 0.49 -5.70 4.01
CA LEU A 112 0.63 -6.30 2.67
C LEU A 112 1.98 -7.01 2.53
N GLU A 113 1.96 -8.19 1.89
CA GLU A 113 3.16 -8.95 1.53
C GLU A 113 3.06 -9.45 0.08
N ALA A 114 3.97 -9.01 -0.79
CA ALA A 114 4.15 -9.60 -2.10
C ALA A 114 5.48 -10.35 -2.14
N ARG A 115 5.42 -11.67 -2.34
CA ARG A 115 6.58 -12.55 -2.27
C ARG A 115 6.75 -13.37 -3.53
N GLY A 116 7.96 -13.41 -4.05
CA GLY A 116 8.29 -14.28 -5.19
C GLY A 116 8.01 -13.62 -6.53
N SER A 117 8.71 -14.09 -7.56
CA SER A 117 8.59 -13.58 -8.93
C SER A 117 7.18 -13.73 -9.47
N GLY A 118 6.63 -12.65 -10.02
CA GLY A 118 5.32 -12.63 -10.66
C GLY A 118 4.16 -12.35 -9.71
N SER A 119 4.39 -12.36 -8.39
CA SER A 119 3.38 -11.99 -7.41
C SER A 119 3.18 -10.48 -7.39
N GLU A 120 1.93 -10.03 -7.36
CA GLU A 120 1.61 -8.61 -7.44
C GLU A 120 0.46 -8.22 -6.52
N ILE A 121 0.64 -7.11 -5.79
CA ILE A 121 -0.44 -6.43 -5.08
C ILE A 121 -0.54 -5.01 -5.63
N VAL A 122 -1.73 -4.64 -6.10
CA VAL A 122 -2.09 -3.29 -6.51
C VAL A 122 -3.10 -2.75 -5.52
N ALA A 123 -2.78 -1.65 -4.85
CA ALA A 123 -3.69 -1.01 -3.90
C ALA A 123 -3.91 0.47 -4.27
N SER A 124 -5.16 0.84 -4.53
CA SER A 124 -5.58 2.21 -4.86
C SER A 124 -6.49 2.75 -3.76
N GLY A 125 -6.24 3.98 -3.28
CA GLY A 125 -7.05 4.61 -2.23
C GLY A 125 -7.12 3.85 -0.91
N THR A 126 -6.26 2.85 -0.72
CA THR A 126 -6.35 1.88 0.39
C THR A 126 -5.56 2.38 1.62
N SER A 127 -6.12 2.17 2.81
CA SER A 127 -5.48 2.53 4.07
C SER A 127 -4.92 1.31 4.79
N LEU A 128 -3.62 1.32 5.07
CA LEU A 128 -2.90 0.23 5.71
C LEU A 128 -2.48 0.63 7.13
N THR A 129 -2.79 -0.20 8.10
CA THR A 129 -2.32 -0.05 9.48
C THR A 129 -1.60 -1.32 9.93
N SER A 130 -0.32 -1.21 10.26
CA SER A 130 0.42 -2.28 10.94
C SER A 130 0.82 -1.84 12.35
N ARG A 131 0.42 -2.60 13.37
CA ARG A 131 0.67 -2.19 14.76
C ARG A 131 2.05 -2.56 15.27
N GLN A 132 2.69 -3.60 14.73
CA GLN A 132 3.98 -4.10 15.23
C GLN A 132 5.02 -4.35 14.14
N SER A 133 4.70 -4.14 12.86
CA SER A 133 5.59 -4.50 11.74
C SER A 133 5.39 -3.55 10.56
N PHE A 134 5.57 -4.05 9.34
CA PHE A 134 5.65 -3.24 8.14
C PHE A 134 4.27 -2.95 7.55
N GLY A 135 4.12 -1.80 6.90
CA GLY A 135 2.91 -1.47 6.14
C GLY A 135 2.80 -2.35 4.88
N ALA A 136 3.75 -2.19 3.97
CA ALA A 136 3.82 -2.99 2.76
C ALA A 136 5.23 -3.56 2.54
N TYR A 137 5.32 -4.85 2.25
CA TYR A 137 6.59 -5.55 2.07
C TYR A 137 6.63 -6.36 0.77
N ALA A 138 7.44 -5.90 -0.18
CA ALA A 138 7.74 -6.62 -1.41
C ALA A 138 9.12 -7.30 -1.27
N HIS A 139 9.21 -8.59 -1.61
CA HIS A 139 10.50 -9.30 -1.61
C HIS A 139 10.56 -10.52 -2.53
N GLY A 140 11.76 -11.06 -2.76
CA GLY A 140 11.98 -12.25 -3.58
C GLY A 140 11.51 -12.13 -5.04
N GLY A 141 11.45 -10.92 -5.61
CA GLY A 141 10.90 -10.68 -6.95
C GLY A 141 9.43 -10.26 -7.00
N GLY A 142 8.79 -10.07 -5.84
CA GLY A 142 7.42 -9.57 -5.74
C GLY A 142 7.30 -8.10 -6.12
N ARG A 143 6.08 -7.68 -6.52
CA ARG A 143 5.75 -6.30 -6.86
C ARG A 143 4.61 -5.77 -6.01
N ILE A 144 4.76 -4.56 -5.51
CA ILE A 144 3.66 -3.81 -4.90
C ILE A 144 3.52 -2.46 -5.60
N THR A 145 2.30 -2.12 -5.99
CA THR A 145 1.93 -0.80 -6.54
C THR A 145 0.91 -0.16 -5.60
N LEU A 146 1.19 1.06 -5.14
CA LEU A 146 0.34 1.85 -4.26
C LEU A 146 0.00 3.17 -4.93
N ASP A 147 -1.28 3.50 -5.07
CA ASP A 147 -1.72 4.79 -5.62
C ASP A 147 -2.80 5.43 -4.74
N GLY A 148 -2.47 6.51 -4.05
CA GLY A 148 -3.35 7.11 -3.07
C GLY A 148 -3.39 6.34 -1.75
N GLY A 149 -4.24 6.81 -0.83
CA GLY A 149 -4.45 6.18 0.47
C GLY A 149 -3.40 6.56 1.52
N SER A 150 -3.24 5.69 2.53
CA SER A 150 -2.33 5.96 3.65
C SER A 150 -1.71 4.70 4.24
N ILE A 151 -0.53 4.84 4.84
CA ILE A 151 0.13 3.80 5.62
C ILE A 151 0.45 4.35 7.00
N THR A 152 0.02 3.63 8.04
CA THR A 152 0.37 3.91 9.43
C THR A 152 1.07 2.71 10.05
N THR A 153 2.27 2.91 10.58
CA THR A 153 2.98 1.88 11.37
C THR A 153 3.25 2.34 12.79
N LEU A 154 2.94 1.46 13.75
CA LEU A 154 2.96 1.79 15.18
C LEU A 154 3.96 0.97 15.99
N GLY A 155 4.72 0.07 15.36
CA GLY A 155 5.67 -0.81 16.05
C GLY A 155 7.08 -0.25 16.12
N THR A 156 7.86 -0.66 17.11
CA THR A 156 9.32 -0.59 17.02
C THR A 156 9.77 -1.38 15.79
N TYR A 157 10.66 -0.83 14.97
CA TYR A 157 10.99 -1.37 13.63
C TYR A 157 9.80 -1.41 12.66
N GLY A 158 8.73 -0.63 12.90
CA GLY A 158 7.58 -0.56 12.02
C GLY A 158 7.89 0.25 10.77
N HIS A 159 8.42 -0.40 9.72
CA HIS A 159 8.73 0.27 8.45
C HIS A 159 7.46 0.54 7.61
N GLY A 160 7.38 1.69 6.94
CA GLY A 160 6.23 2.04 6.10
C GLY A 160 6.13 1.15 4.86
N VAL A 161 7.05 1.35 3.92
CA VAL A 161 7.19 0.53 2.71
C VAL A 161 8.59 -0.08 2.61
N VAL A 162 8.68 -1.36 2.26
CA VAL A 162 9.94 -2.09 2.17
C VAL A 162 10.01 -2.87 0.86
N ALA A 163 11.11 -2.71 0.14
CA ALA A 163 11.45 -3.52 -1.02
C ALA A 163 12.82 -4.20 -0.79
N SER A 164 12.86 -5.53 -0.85
CA SER A 164 14.09 -6.31 -0.67
C SER A 164 14.29 -7.31 -1.80
N ASP A 165 15.54 -7.62 -2.09
CA ASP A 165 16.01 -8.64 -3.03
C ASP A 165 15.93 -8.23 -4.50
N ALA A 166 16.78 -8.87 -5.31
CA ALA A 166 16.87 -8.59 -6.73
C ALA A 166 15.57 -8.97 -7.45
N GLY A 167 15.14 -8.12 -8.38
CA GLY A 167 13.90 -8.32 -9.14
C GLY A 167 12.63 -7.81 -8.45
N THR A 168 12.73 -7.42 -7.18
CA THR A 168 11.63 -6.80 -6.42
C THR A 168 11.45 -5.34 -6.83
N ALA A 169 10.19 -4.89 -6.91
CA ALA A 169 9.84 -3.51 -7.17
C ALA A 169 8.70 -3.04 -6.26
N LEU A 170 8.78 -1.79 -5.80
CA LEU A 170 7.69 -1.12 -5.10
C LEU A 170 7.48 0.27 -5.69
N ASP A 171 6.30 0.52 -6.25
CA ASP A 171 5.95 1.80 -6.85
C ASP A 171 4.84 2.46 -6.01
N ALA A 172 5.12 3.61 -5.41
CA ALA A 172 4.14 4.33 -4.57
C ALA A 172 3.90 5.75 -5.08
N ARG A 173 2.62 6.12 -5.18
CA ARG A 173 2.15 7.39 -5.72
C ARG A 173 1.08 8.00 -4.83
N ASN A 174 1.07 9.33 -4.71
CA ASN A 174 0.00 10.08 -4.01
C ASN A 174 -0.29 9.57 -2.57
N LEU A 175 0.73 9.04 -1.90
CA LEU A 175 0.57 8.27 -0.67
C LEU A 175 1.04 9.06 0.55
N SER A 176 0.36 8.91 1.68
CA SER A 176 0.85 9.39 2.98
C SER A 176 1.35 8.24 3.84
N ILE A 177 2.60 8.28 4.28
CA ILE A 177 3.21 7.28 5.16
C ILE A 177 3.52 7.93 6.51
N SER A 178 3.04 7.33 7.60
CA SER A 178 3.36 7.73 8.96
C SER A 178 3.92 6.53 9.73
N THR A 179 5.17 6.63 10.18
CA THR A 179 5.78 5.63 11.06
C THR A 179 6.03 6.22 12.43
N SER A 180 5.81 5.40 13.45
CA SER A 180 5.97 5.80 14.84
C SER A 180 6.70 4.72 15.63
N ASN A 181 7.51 5.17 16.58
CA ASN A 181 8.42 4.39 17.43
C ASN A 181 9.83 4.20 16.85
N ALA A 182 10.71 3.70 17.72
CA ALA A 182 12.14 3.66 17.45
C ALA A 182 12.49 2.71 16.30
N ASN A 183 13.57 3.02 15.58
CA ASN A 183 14.12 2.24 14.47
C ASN A 183 13.15 2.05 13.29
N GLY A 184 12.09 2.86 13.20
CA GLY A 184 11.15 2.84 12.08
C GLY A 184 11.75 3.52 10.83
N TYR A 185 11.51 2.94 9.66
CA TYR A 185 11.90 3.55 8.39
C TYR A 185 10.66 3.87 7.57
N GLY A 186 10.57 5.07 7.01
CA GLY A 186 9.43 5.42 6.16
C GLY A 186 9.40 4.59 4.87
N ALA A 187 10.55 4.56 4.19
CA ALA A 187 10.79 3.74 3.02
C ALA A 187 12.16 3.05 3.11
N GLU A 188 12.20 1.74 2.88
CA GLU A 188 13.44 0.95 2.81
C GLU A 188 13.59 0.24 1.46
N VAL A 189 14.77 0.38 0.86
CA VAL A 189 15.18 -0.40 -0.33
C VAL A 189 16.48 -1.12 -0.01
N SER A 190 16.51 -2.43 -0.24
CA SER A 190 17.71 -3.24 0.03
C SER A 190 17.94 -4.33 -1.01
N GLN A 191 19.15 -4.91 -0.99
CA GLN A 191 19.49 -6.14 -1.72
C GLN A 191 19.16 -6.10 -3.23
N ARG A 192 19.39 -4.95 -3.89
CA ARG A 192 19.16 -4.73 -5.34
C ARG A 192 17.68 -4.68 -5.75
N ALA A 193 16.77 -4.45 -4.80
CA ALA A 193 15.42 -4.06 -5.11
C ALA A 193 15.36 -2.65 -5.72
N SER A 194 14.20 -2.31 -6.29
CA SER A 194 13.90 -0.98 -6.83
C SER A 194 12.67 -0.40 -6.15
N MET A 195 12.63 0.93 -6.01
CA MET A 195 11.47 1.62 -5.47
C MET A 195 11.31 2.99 -6.12
N THR A 196 10.07 3.33 -6.47
CA THR A 196 9.68 4.64 -7.01
C THR A 196 8.72 5.30 -6.04
N LEU A 197 8.99 6.56 -5.68
CA LEU A 197 8.13 7.36 -4.79
C LEU A 197 7.79 8.68 -5.50
N GLU A 198 6.51 8.86 -5.86
CA GLU A 198 6.01 10.04 -6.57
C GLU A 198 4.87 10.70 -5.79
N ALA A 199 5.00 11.99 -5.48
CA ALA A 199 4.02 12.71 -4.65
C ALA A 199 3.68 11.99 -3.32
N VAL A 200 4.69 11.38 -2.68
CA VAL A 200 4.56 10.69 -1.39
C VAL A 200 5.00 11.60 -0.25
N THR A 201 4.17 11.73 0.78
CA THR A 201 4.54 12.39 2.04
C THR A 201 4.92 11.32 3.06
N ILE A 202 6.08 11.47 3.70
CA ILE A 202 6.56 10.52 4.70
C ILE A 202 6.88 11.26 5.99
N ASN A 203 6.22 10.86 7.07
CA ASN A 203 6.49 11.33 8.43
C ASN A 203 6.99 10.16 9.28
N THR A 204 8.18 10.28 9.85
CA THR A 204 8.76 9.25 10.72
C THR A 204 9.09 9.85 12.07
N ALA A 205 8.60 9.22 13.14
CA ALA A 205 8.82 9.68 14.51
C ALA A 205 9.35 8.55 15.39
N GLY A 206 10.43 8.81 16.12
CA GLY A 206 11.04 7.85 17.03
C GLY A 206 12.56 7.98 17.07
N GLU A 207 13.18 7.41 18.10
CA GLU A 207 14.64 7.31 18.19
C GLU A 207 15.18 6.46 17.03
N ASP A 208 16.26 6.88 16.39
CA ASP A 208 16.89 6.22 15.24
C ASP A 208 15.95 5.96 14.03
N ALA A 209 14.81 6.64 13.98
CA ALA A 209 13.92 6.59 12.82
C ALA A 209 14.52 7.36 11.64
N SER A 210 14.31 6.85 10.42
CA SER A 210 14.76 7.50 9.19
C SER A 210 13.64 7.54 8.16
N VAL A 211 13.49 8.66 7.45
CA VAL A 211 12.47 8.81 6.40
C VAL A 211 12.71 7.83 5.25
N LEU A 212 13.96 7.78 4.78
CA LEU A 212 14.38 6.94 3.67
C LEU A 212 15.67 6.22 4.05
N TYR A 213 15.68 4.90 3.88
CA TYR A 213 16.82 4.05 4.14
C TYR A 213 17.14 3.20 2.91
N VAL A 214 18.36 3.32 2.39
CA VAL A 214 18.81 2.53 1.24
C VAL A 214 20.01 1.69 1.67
N ARG A 215 19.84 0.37 1.67
CA ARG A 215 20.92 -0.57 1.96
C ARG A 215 21.52 -1.08 0.66
N GLY A 216 22.79 -0.79 0.43
CA GLY A 216 23.53 -1.31 -0.72
C GLY A 216 23.59 -2.85 -0.72
N PRO A 217 23.80 -3.49 -1.89
CA PRO A 217 24.08 -4.91 -1.95
C PRO A 217 25.41 -5.16 -1.23
N ASP A 218 25.30 -5.84 -0.10
CA ASP A 218 26.37 -6.25 0.79
C ASP A 218 27.28 -5.16 1.34
N GLN A 219 27.51 -5.26 2.65
CA GLN A 219 28.73 -4.83 3.31
C GLN A 219 29.94 -5.69 2.87
N ALA A 220 29.94 -6.21 1.65
CA ALA A 220 31.03 -6.93 1.02
C ALA A 220 31.68 -6.00 -0.01
N TRP A 221 32.79 -5.40 0.42
CA TRP A 221 33.70 -4.65 -0.43
C TRP A 221 34.24 -5.55 -1.57
N PRO A 222 34.56 -5.02 -2.76
CA PRO A 222 33.64 -4.54 -3.79
C PRO A 222 33.86 -5.24 -5.16
N SER A 223 32.84 -5.37 -6.00
CA SER A 223 33.02 -5.40 -7.48
C SER A 223 31.76 -5.20 -8.34
N SER A 224 30.57 -4.96 -7.77
CA SER A 224 29.35 -4.83 -8.58
C SER A 224 28.72 -3.45 -8.41
N THR A 225 28.89 -2.61 -9.43
CA THR A 225 28.18 -1.34 -9.59
C THR A 225 26.67 -1.59 -9.46
N ALA A 226 26.04 -1.06 -8.40
CA ALA A 226 24.59 -1.09 -8.23
C ALA A 226 24.03 0.31 -8.46
N MET A 227 23.14 0.44 -9.44
CA MET A 227 22.34 1.64 -9.65
C MET A 227 21.04 1.49 -8.87
N ALA A 228 20.89 2.22 -7.76
CA ALA A 228 19.59 2.51 -7.19
C ALA A 228 19.05 3.76 -7.90
N LEU A 229 18.10 3.58 -8.83
CA LEU A 229 17.46 4.72 -9.49
C LEU A 229 16.31 5.19 -8.59
N LEU A 230 16.57 6.19 -7.76
CA LEU A 230 15.52 6.91 -7.03
C LEU A 230 15.06 8.09 -7.90
N GLN A 231 13.91 7.95 -8.57
CA GLN A 231 13.25 9.08 -9.22
C GLN A 231 12.24 9.68 -8.23
N ALA A 232 12.68 10.65 -7.44
CA ALA A 232 11.77 11.55 -6.75
C ALA A 232 11.45 12.71 -7.70
N THR A 233 10.28 12.68 -8.35
CA THR A 233 9.77 13.86 -9.05
C THR A 233 9.21 14.82 -8.00
N PRO A 234 9.72 16.07 -7.90
CA PRO A 234 9.25 17.00 -6.89
C PRO A 234 7.81 17.43 -7.21
N ALA A 235 6.86 16.93 -6.42
CA ALA A 235 5.56 17.58 -6.23
C ALA A 235 5.76 18.87 -5.41
N PRO A 236 4.89 19.89 -5.54
CA PRO A 236 5.06 21.19 -4.86
C PRO A 236 5.14 21.12 -3.34
N ASP A 237 4.76 19.99 -2.72
CA ASP A 237 4.75 19.79 -1.27
C ASP A 237 5.72 18.68 -0.77
N PHE A 238 6.80 18.39 -1.50
CA PHE A 238 7.83 17.44 -1.04
C PHE A 238 8.60 18.01 0.17
N MET A 239 8.03 17.79 1.36
CA MET A 239 8.62 18.15 2.65
C MET A 239 9.23 16.92 3.30
N VAL A 240 10.56 16.77 3.24
CA VAL A 240 11.28 15.86 4.14
C VAL A 240 11.35 16.54 5.51
N ALA A 241 10.32 16.34 6.34
CA ALA A 241 10.28 16.85 7.70
C ALA A 241 11.20 16.01 8.61
N SER A 242 12.45 16.48 8.74
CA SER A 242 13.40 16.21 9.83
C SER A 242 13.51 14.77 10.37
N SER A 243 14.55 14.06 9.93
CA SER A 243 15.67 13.56 10.76
C SER A 243 16.60 12.77 9.84
N ARG A 244 17.78 13.35 9.54
CA ARG A 244 18.92 12.75 8.82
C ARG A 244 18.57 11.92 7.58
N CYS A 245 18.70 12.51 6.39
CA CYS A 245 18.94 11.73 5.17
C CYS A 245 20.36 11.11 5.28
N LEU A 246 20.50 10.00 5.98
CA LEU A 246 21.78 9.31 6.15
C LEU A 246 22.02 8.42 4.93
N ALA A 247 22.48 9.02 3.84
CA ALA A 247 23.31 8.25 2.92
C ALA A 247 24.62 7.96 3.69
N ALA A 248 24.87 6.70 4.02
CA ALA A 248 26.12 6.29 4.66
C ALA A 248 27.28 6.50 3.67
N ALA A 249 27.82 7.72 3.62
CA ALA A 249 29.02 8.08 2.90
C ALA A 249 29.97 8.77 3.87
N SER A 250 31.08 8.12 4.19
CA SER A 250 32.28 8.79 4.73
C SER A 250 33.30 9.00 3.58
N PRO A 251 34.12 10.07 3.64
CA PRO A 251 34.61 10.79 2.45
C PRO A 251 36.07 10.42 2.09
N PRO A 252 36.66 11.01 1.02
CA PRO A 252 36.21 10.98 -0.36
C PRO A 252 37.32 10.39 -1.26
N THR A 253 36.98 9.53 -2.22
CA THR A 253 37.70 9.51 -3.50
C THR A 253 36.72 9.11 -4.59
N ARG A 254 36.62 9.97 -5.61
CA ARG A 254 35.92 9.81 -6.90
C ARG A 254 34.41 10.06 -6.96
N THR A 255 34.12 11.25 -7.52
CA THR A 255 33.07 11.64 -8.48
C THR A 255 31.81 10.79 -8.54
N GLN A 256 30.71 11.32 -7.99
CA GLN A 256 29.34 10.92 -8.32
C GLN A 256 28.73 11.96 -9.25
N TYR A 257 28.15 11.52 -10.37
CA TYR A 257 27.40 12.38 -11.28
C TYR A 257 25.97 12.52 -10.76
N PHE A 258 25.64 13.72 -10.27
CA PHE A 258 24.26 14.15 -10.01
C PHE A 258 23.73 14.85 -11.25
N TRP A 259 22.63 14.36 -11.83
CA TRP A 259 21.81 15.14 -12.77
C TRP A 259 20.48 15.42 -12.10
N GLY A 260 20.40 16.59 -11.47
CA GLY A 260 19.17 17.16 -10.93
C GLY A 260 19.34 18.66 -10.88
N THR A 261 18.59 19.39 -11.70
CA THR A 261 18.58 20.86 -11.71
C THR A 261 17.90 21.36 -10.44
N THR A 262 18.67 21.81 -9.46
CA THR A 262 18.15 22.59 -8.33
C THR A 262 17.76 23.98 -8.81
N SER A 263 16.47 24.24 -8.99
CA SER A 263 15.94 25.61 -9.11
C SER A 263 15.89 26.21 -7.71
N THR A 264 16.82 27.11 -7.40
CA THR A 264 16.86 27.84 -6.14
C THR A 264 15.87 29.00 -6.19
N ALA A 265 14.68 28.84 -5.60
CA ALA A 265 13.80 29.97 -5.32
C ALA A 265 14.32 30.70 -4.06
N LEU A 266 15.15 31.72 -4.30
CA LEU A 266 15.68 32.61 -3.27
C LEU A 266 14.54 33.50 -2.73
N ALA A 267 13.96 33.14 -1.59
CA ALA A 267 13.05 34.03 -0.87
C ALA A 267 13.86 35.20 -0.28
N ARG A 268 13.78 36.38 -0.92
CA ARG A 268 14.34 37.64 -0.43
C ARG A 268 13.66 38.04 0.89
N GLN A 269 14.39 38.03 1.99
CA GLN A 269 14.04 38.76 3.21
C GLN A 269 14.65 40.19 3.11
N PRO A 270 13.88 41.28 3.30
CA PRO A 270 14.45 42.62 3.31
C PRO A 270 15.15 42.92 4.65
N ILE A 271 16.43 43.25 4.58
CA ILE A 271 17.22 43.80 5.68
C ILE A 271 16.81 45.27 5.85
N PHE A 272 16.15 45.60 6.97
CA PHE A 272 15.98 46.98 7.42
C PHE A 272 17.24 47.39 8.19
N ALA A 273 17.94 48.42 7.72
CA ALA A 273 19.08 49.03 8.40
C ALA A 273 18.73 50.47 8.84
N MET A 274 19.36 50.86 9.96
CA MET A 274 19.64 52.19 10.51
C MET A 274 18.58 52.94 11.35
N GLN A 275 18.90 53.07 12.65
CA GLN A 275 19.17 54.32 13.40
C GLN A 275 20.09 53.89 14.59
N ARG A 276 21.20 54.53 14.93
CA ARG A 276 21.60 55.95 14.94
C ARG A 276 23.03 56.14 14.44
#